data_AF-A0A377DPN2-F1
#
_entry.id   AF-A0A377DPN2-F1
#
_cell.length_a   1.000
_cell.length_b   1.000
_cell.length_c   1.000
_cell.angle_alpha   90.00
_cell.angle_beta   90.00
_cell.angle_gamma   90.00
#
_symmetry.space_group_name_H-M   'P 1'
#
loop_
_entity.id
_entity.type
_entity.pdbx_description
1 polymer ?
#
loop_
_entity_poly.entity_id
_entity_poly.type
_entity_poly.pdbx_seq_one_letter_code
_entity_poly.pdbx_strand_id
1 'polypeptide(L)'
;MPVFHNRSITRRRPVNMADDQNISAQIRGKIKNYAAAGKVQQGRLVVNGASMPQRIESDGSFARPYIFTEGSNSVQVISPDGQSRQKMQFYSTPGTGTIRARLRLVLSWDTDNTDLDLHVVTPDGEHAWYGNTVLKNSGALDMDVTTGYGPEIFAMPAPIHGRYQVYINYYGGRSERN
;
A
#
# COMPACT_ATOMS: atom_id res chain seq x y z
N MET A 1 7.70 -13.28 15.08
CA MET A 1 8.26 -13.16 13.73
C MET A 1 7.10 -12.84 12.81
N PRO A 2 7.05 -11.69 12.12
CA PRO A 2 6.04 -11.46 11.08
C PRO A 2 6.24 -12.49 9.96
N VAL A 3 5.16 -13.05 9.43
CA VAL A 3 5.21 -14.12 8.42
C VAL A 3 4.62 -13.63 7.11
N PHE A 4 5.46 -13.56 6.08
CA PHE A 4 5.08 -13.23 4.70
C PHE A 4 4.68 -14.52 3.99
N HIS A 5 3.46 -14.56 3.45
CA HIS A 5 3.00 -15.71 2.68
C HIS A 5 2.86 -15.28 1.23
N ASN A 6 3.59 -15.93 0.34
CA ASN A 6 3.40 -15.84 -1.10
C ASN A 6 3.07 -17.25 -1.62
N ARG A 7 1.83 -17.72 -1.43
CA ARG A 7 1.32 -18.96 -2.03
C ARG A 7 -0.19 -18.89 -2.25
N SER A 8 -0.59 -19.33 -3.44
CA SER A 8 -1.96 -19.62 -3.89
C SER A 8 -2.57 -20.81 -3.11
N ILE A 9 -3.90 -20.74 -2.87
CA ILE A 9 -4.91 -21.83 -2.71
C ILE A 9 -5.92 -21.59 -1.55
N THR A 10 -7.19 -21.44 -1.96
CA THR A 10 -8.51 -21.94 -1.47
C THR A 10 -8.92 -21.97 0.03
N ARG A 11 -10.03 -21.23 0.32
CA ARG A 11 -11.00 -21.28 1.47
C ARG A 11 -10.44 -20.93 2.87
N ARG A 12 -11.09 -20.19 3.78
CA ARG A 12 -12.47 -19.70 4.03
C ARG A 12 -12.37 -18.37 4.82
N ARG A 13 -13.32 -17.44 4.59
CA ARG A 13 -13.33 -16.05 5.12
C ARG A 13 -13.74 -15.90 6.59
N PRO A 14 -13.42 -14.76 7.19
CA PRO A 14 -14.46 -13.84 7.66
C PRO A 14 -14.38 -12.42 7.04
N VAL A 15 -15.53 -12.05 6.45
CA VAL A 15 -16.23 -10.76 6.25
C VAL A 15 -15.48 -9.41 6.26
N ASN A 16 -15.77 -8.63 5.21
CA ASN A 16 -15.45 -7.22 4.90
C ASN A 16 -14.12 -6.91 4.20
N MET A 17 -13.87 -7.55 3.06
CA MET A 17 -13.09 -6.98 1.96
C MET A 17 -13.82 -7.32 0.66
N ALA A 18 -13.91 -6.38 -0.29
CA ALA A 18 -14.52 -6.62 -1.59
C ALA A 18 -13.84 -7.83 -2.27
N ASP A 19 -14.65 -8.79 -2.69
CA ASP A 19 -14.27 -10.18 -2.91
C ASP A 19 -13.41 -10.46 -4.14
N ASP A 20 -13.10 -9.46 -4.96
CA ASP A 20 -12.52 -9.67 -6.31
C ASP A 20 -11.12 -9.10 -6.54
N GLN A 21 -10.49 -8.46 -5.55
CA GLN A 21 -9.09 -8.11 -5.67
C GLN A 21 -8.21 -9.15 -4.98
N ASN A 22 -7.62 -10.03 -5.80
CA ASN A 22 -6.66 -11.04 -5.40
C ASN A 22 -5.32 -10.36 -5.02
N ILE A 23 -5.30 -9.60 -3.92
CA ILE A 23 -4.11 -8.88 -3.42
C ILE A 23 -3.16 -9.88 -2.76
N SER A 24 -2.32 -10.53 -3.58
CA SER A 24 -1.36 -11.58 -3.17
C SER A 24 -0.20 -11.05 -2.31
N ALA A 25 -0.02 -9.73 -2.20
CA ALA A 25 1.07 -9.11 -1.43
C ALA A 25 0.55 -8.25 -0.27
N GLN A 26 0.76 -8.71 0.96
CA GLN A 26 0.39 -7.98 2.18
C GLN A 26 1.55 -7.95 3.19
N ILE A 27 1.72 -6.80 3.84
CA ILE A 27 2.50 -6.68 5.07
C ILE A 27 1.55 -6.94 6.23
N ARG A 28 1.84 -7.93 7.07
CA ARG A 28 1.03 -8.25 8.25
C ARG A 28 1.87 -8.68 9.44
N GLY A 29 1.36 -8.43 10.64
CA GLY A 29 2.04 -8.85 11.87
C GLY A 29 1.24 -8.51 13.12
N LYS A 30 1.91 -8.63 14.27
CA LYS A 30 1.36 -8.34 15.58
C LYS A 30 2.41 -7.68 16.46
N ILE A 31 2.08 -6.54 17.06
CA ILE A 31 2.93 -5.86 18.03
C ILE A 31 2.80 -6.61 19.36
N LYS A 32 3.93 -7.09 19.90
CA LYS A 32 3.95 -7.79 21.18
C LYS A 32 3.71 -6.79 22.32
N ASN A 33 3.04 -7.24 23.38
CA ASN A 33 2.74 -6.44 24.58
C ASN A 33 2.03 -5.11 24.25
N TYR A 34 1.22 -5.10 23.20
CA TYR A 34 0.48 -3.93 22.78
C TYR A 34 -0.62 -3.60 23.80
N ALA A 35 -0.40 -2.53 24.57
CA ALA A 35 -1.29 -2.09 25.63
C ALA A 35 -2.20 -0.95 25.14
N ALA A 36 -3.09 -1.22 24.18
CA ALA A 36 -3.97 -0.19 23.62
C ALA A 36 -5.35 -0.06 24.30
N ALA A 37 -5.50 -0.56 25.53
CA ALA A 37 -6.77 -0.50 26.28
C ALA A 37 -8.00 -0.95 25.46
N GLY A 38 -7.84 -1.92 24.55
CA GLY A 38 -8.91 -2.42 23.70
C GLY A 38 -9.32 -1.52 22.53
N LYS A 39 -8.55 -0.48 22.19
CA LYS A 39 -8.87 0.47 21.11
C LYS A 39 -8.03 0.23 19.85
N VAL A 40 -8.65 0.42 18.69
CA VAL A 40 -7.93 0.59 17.41
C VAL A 40 -7.14 1.90 17.48
N GLN A 41 -5.88 1.88 17.05
CA GLN A 41 -5.03 3.08 17.01
C GLN A 41 -4.22 3.14 15.72
N GLN A 42 -3.61 4.29 15.47
CA GLN A 42 -2.78 4.53 14.31
C GLN A 42 -1.30 4.52 14.70
N GLY A 43 -0.57 3.53 14.20
CA GLY A 43 0.89 3.50 14.19
C GLY A 43 1.45 3.98 12.85
N ARG A 44 2.69 3.60 12.55
CA ARG A 44 3.33 3.87 11.25
C ARG A 44 3.94 2.61 10.66
N LEU A 45 3.84 2.49 9.35
CA LEU A 45 4.55 1.53 8.53
C LEU A 45 5.50 2.27 7.61
N VAL A 46 6.81 2.05 7.77
CA VAL A 46 7.83 2.65 6.91
C VAL A 46 8.36 1.58 5.96
N VAL A 47 8.17 1.77 4.66
CA VAL A 47 8.67 0.85 3.62
C VAL A 47 9.67 1.56 2.74
N ASN A 48 10.91 1.08 2.71
CA ASN A 48 12.01 1.71 1.96
C ASN A 48 12.18 3.21 2.23
N GLY A 49 11.87 3.65 3.46
CA GLY A 49 11.89 5.06 3.88
C GLY A 49 10.56 5.80 3.68
N ALA A 50 9.63 5.29 2.87
CA ALA A 50 8.29 5.86 2.72
C ALA A 50 7.46 5.55 3.97
N SER A 51 7.19 6.57 4.78
CA SER A 51 6.39 6.45 6.00
C SER A 51 4.91 6.59 5.69
N MET A 52 4.13 5.57 6.04
CA MET A 52 2.69 5.51 5.86
C MET A 52 2.00 5.33 7.23
N PRO A 53 0.79 5.84 7.42
CA PRO A 53 -0.05 5.50 8.57
C PRO A 53 -0.35 3.99 8.58
N GLN A 54 -0.52 3.39 9.75
CA GLN A 54 -0.88 1.97 9.85
C GLN A 54 -1.95 1.79 10.90
N ARG A 55 -3.11 1.26 10.50
CA ARG A 55 -4.12 0.79 11.44
C ARG A 55 -3.55 -0.37 12.25
N ILE A 56 -3.65 -0.28 13.57
CA ILE A 56 -3.31 -1.33 14.51
C ILE A 56 -4.59 -1.66 15.27
N GLU A 57 -5.04 -2.90 15.14
CA GLU A 57 -6.23 -3.39 15.80
C GLU A 57 -6.05 -3.44 17.32
N SER A 58 -7.15 -3.53 18.05
CA SER A 58 -7.16 -3.54 19.52
C SER A 58 -6.30 -4.66 20.13
N ASP A 59 -6.10 -5.76 19.42
CA ASP A 59 -5.26 -6.88 19.82
C ASP A 59 -3.77 -6.70 19.43
N GLY A 60 -3.43 -5.60 18.77
CA GLY A 60 -2.08 -5.29 18.27
C GLY A 60 -1.75 -5.87 16.90
N SER A 61 -2.69 -6.55 16.24
CA SER A 61 -2.53 -7.01 14.87
C SER A 61 -2.60 -5.84 13.89
N PHE A 62 -1.93 -6.00 12.75
CA PHE A 62 -1.97 -5.02 11.66
C PHE A 62 -1.81 -5.75 10.32
N ALA A 63 -2.41 -5.18 9.29
CA ALA A 63 -2.22 -5.60 7.91
C ALA A 63 -2.31 -4.39 6.98
N ARG A 64 -1.55 -4.43 5.88
CA ARG A 64 -1.62 -3.44 4.80
C ARG A 64 -1.15 -4.08 3.49
N PRO A 65 -1.97 -4.08 2.43
CA PRO A 65 -1.53 -4.48 1.10
C PRO A 65 -0.35 -3.62 0.65
N TYR A 66 0.67 -4.25 0.06
CA TYR A 66 1.85 -3.55 -0.43
C TYR A 66 2.62 -4.39 -1.45
N ILE A 67 2.85 -3.83 -2.63
CA ILE A 67 3.71 -4.43 -3.66
C ILE A 67 5.15 -4.01 -3.41
N PHE A 68 6.05 -4.97 -3.21
CA PHE A 68 7.49 -4.69 -3.06
C PHE A 68 8.16 -4.55 -4.42
N THR A 69 9.18 -3.69 -4.50
CA THR A 69 10.05 -3.68 -5.68
C THR A 69 10.98 -4.88 -5.63
N GLU A 70 11.45 -5.31 -6.80
CA GLU A 70 12.60 -6.21 -6.86
C GLU A 70 13.80 -5.63 -6.09
N GLY A 71 14.57 -6.53 -5.47
CA GLY A 71 15.82 -6.21 -4.80
C GLY A 71 15.67 -6.08 -3.29
N SER A 72 16.56 -5.31 -2.68
CA SER A 72 16.55 -5.08 -1.23
C SER A 72 15.37 -4.21 -0.83
N ASN A 73 14.60 -4.70 0.14
CA ASN A 73 13.49 -3.99 0.75
C ASN A 73 13.64 -3.94 2.26
N SER A 74 13.12 -2.88 2.87
CA SER A 74 13.01 -2.74 4.31
C SER A 74 11.60 -2.35 4.70
N VAL A 75 11.11 -2.97 5.78
CA VAL A 75 9.82 -2.68 6.40
C VAL A 75 10.06 -2.40 7.86
N GLN A 76 9.53 -1.30 8.37
CA GLN A 76 9.55 -0.96 9.77
C GLN A 76 8.14 -0.65 10.27
N VAL A 77 7.76 -1.26 11.38
CA VAL A 77 6.53 -0.97 12.10
C VAL A 77 6.87 -0.19 13.34
N ILE A 78 6.13 0.90 13.59
CA ILE A 78 6.27 1.78 14.73
C ILE A 78 4.90 1.84 15.42
N SER A 79 4.86 1.56 16.72
CA SER A 79 3.64 1.66 17.53
C SER A 79 3.12 3.11 17.61
N PRO A 80 1.85 3.32 18.01
CA PRO A 80 1.26 4.65 18.12
C PRO A 80 2.01 5.59 19.07
N ASP A 81 2.56 5.05 20.16
CA ASP A 81 3.39 5.78 21.13
C ASP A 81 4.85 6.01 20.66
N GLY A 82 5.23 5.45 19.51
CA GLY A 82 6.57 5.53 18.95
C GLY A 82 7.66 4.70 19.67
N GLN A 83 7.32 3.99 20.75
CA GLN A 83 8.26 3.27 21.61
C GLN A 83 8.65 1.91 21.04
N SER A 84 7.68 1.15 20.53
CA SER A 84 7.94 -0.14 19.90
C SER A 84 8.25 0.05 18.42
N ARG A 85 9.49 -0.27 18.03
CA ARG A 85 9.96 -0.20 16.65
C ARG A 85 10.55 -1.53 16.24
N GLN A 86 10.06 -2.10 15.16
CA GLN A 86 10.58 -3.35 14.60
C GLN A 86 10.87 -3.13 13.13
N LYS A 87 12.13 -3.33 12.72
CA LYS A 87 12.58 -3.22 11.34
C LYS A 87 13.02 -4.58 10.84
N MET A 88 12.65 -4.90 9.61
CA MET A 88 13.07 -6.08 8.89
C MET A 88 13.60 -5.66 7.53
N GLN A 89 14.63 -6.36 7.07
CA GLN A 89 15.16 -6.23 5.71
C GLN A 89 15.06 -7.59 5.03
N PHE A 90 14.72 -7.60 3.76
CA PHE A 90 14.64 -8.81 2.96
C PHE A 90 14.91 -8.51 1.49
N TYR A 91 15.27 -9.53 0.74
CA TYR A 91 15.47 -9.43 -0.69
C TYR A 91 14.27 -10.03 -1.41
N SER A 92 13.71 -9.30 -2.38
CA SER A 92 12.64 -9.78 -3.26
C SER A 92 13.23 -10.12 -4.62
N THR A 93 13.15 -11.38 -5.02
CA THR A 93 13.52 -11.84 -6.37
C THR A 93 12.32 -11.71 -7.30
N PRO A 94 12.49 -11.24 -8.54
CA PRO A 94 11.40 -11.16 -9.48
C PRO A 94 10.93 -12.57 -9.85
N GLY A 95 9.62 -12.75 -10.02
CA GLY A 95 9.11 -13.92 -10.74
C GLY A 95 9.50 -13.82 -12.21
N THR A 96 9.63 -14.96 -12.89
CA THR A 96 9.93 -15.02 -14.33
C THR A 96 8.97 -14.11 -15.10
N GLY A 97 9.49 -13.10 -15.82
CA GLY A 97 8.68 -12.14 -16.59
C GLY A 97 8.27 -10.86 -15.86
N THR A 98 8.72 -10.61 -14.64
CA THR A 98 8.44 -9.34 -13.93
C THR A 98 9.36 -8.22 -14.44
N ILE A 99 8.80 -7.06 -14.78
CA ILE A 99 9.59 -5.89 -15.19
C ILE A 99 9.75 -4.94 -13.99
N ARG A 100 11.00 -4.65 -13.62
CA ARG A 100 11.32 -3.77 -12.50
C ARG A 100 10.91 -2.33 -12.77
N ALA A 101 10.14 -1.73 -11.85
CA ALA A 101 9.86 -0.30 -11.84
C ALA A 101 11.15 0.53 -11.61
N ARG A 102 11.36 1.56 -12.43
CA ARG A 102 12.47 2.53 -12.27
C ARG A 102 11.99 3.87 -11.71
N LEU A 103 10.72 4.22 -11.91
CA LEU A 103 10.02 5.29 -11.22
C LEU A 103 8.84 4.68 -10.45
N ARG A 104 8.63 5.15 -9.21
CA ARG A 104 7.51 4.73 -8.38
C ARG A 104 7.00 5.89 -7.53
N LEU A 105 5.69 6.07 -7.52
CA LEU A 105 4.98 7.00 -6.63
C LEU A 105 4.11 6.17 -5.69
N VAL A 106 4.06 6.56 -4.42
CA VAL A 106 3.26 5.88 -3.40
C VAL A 106 2.44 6.94 -2.68
N LEU A 107 1.12 6.89 -2.86
CA LEU A 107 0.17 7.69 -2.11
C LEU A 107 -0.34 6.87 -0.92
N SER A 108 -0.38 7.47 0.26
CA SER A 108 -0.89 6.85 1.48
C SER A 108 -1.67 7.84 2.31
N TRP A 109 -2.82 7.44 2.85
CA TRP A 109 -3.65 8.27 3.72
C TRP A 109 -4.10 7.51 4.98
N ASP A 110 -4.56 8.28 5.97
CA ASP A 110 -4.79 7.86 7.35
C ASP A 110 -6.26 7.82 7.79
N THR A 111 -7.18 8.31 6.97
CA THR A 111 -8.62 8.26 7.25
C THR A 111 -9.30 7.06 6.61
N ASP A 112 -9.99 6.29 7.45
CA ASP A 112 -10.93 5.26 7.01
C ASP A 112 -12.02 5.92 6.15
N ASN A 113 -12.53 5.17 5.17
CA ASN A 113 -13.59 5.61 4.28
C ASN A 113 -13.28 6.85 3.43
N THR A 114 -12.00 7.20 3.23
CA THR A 114 -11.59 8.29 2.34
C THR A 114 -11.22 7.75 0.97
N ASP A 115 -11.81 8.35 -0.06
CA ASP A 115 -11.51 8.08 -1.46
C ASP A 115 -10.53 9.14 -1.99
N LEU A 116 -9.25 8.77 -2.10
CA LEU A 116 -8.20 9.57 -2.71
C LEU A 116 -7.75 8.88 -3.98
N ASP A 117 -7.73 9.64 -5.08
CA ASP A 117 -7.21 9.16 -6.36
C ASP A 117 -5.88 9.85 -6.73
N LEU A 118 -4.93 9.04 -7.13
CA LEU A 118 -3.63 9.41 -7.65
C LEU A 118 -3.73 9.63 -9.17
N HIS A 119 -3.49 10.86 -9.57
CA HIS A 119 -3.40 11.26 -10.96
C HIS A 119 -1.94 11.54 -11.35
N VAL A 120 -1.46 10.89 -12.41
CA VAL A 120 -0.09 11.07 -12.91
C VAL A 120 -0.12 11.41 -14.39
N VAL A 121 0.33 12.60 -14.75
CA VAL A 121 0.55 12.99 -16.15
C VAL A 121 2.04 12.88 -16.47
N THR A 122 2.35 12.04 -17.44
CA THR A 122 3.70 11.76 -17.93
C THR A 122 4.20 12.85 -18.88
N PRO A 123 5.53 12.97 -19.13
CA PRO A 123 6.10 14.05 -19.95
C PRO A 123 5.56 14.13 -21.39
N ASP A 124 5.16 12.99 -21.96
CA ASP A 124 4.55 12.83 -23.28
C ASP A 124 3.02 13.05 -23.28
N GLY A 125 2.43 13.37 -22.11
CA GLY A 125 1.03 13.77 -21.98
C GLY A 125 0.06 12.64 -21.66
N GLU A 126 0.52 11.38 -21.52
CA GLU A 126 -0.34 10.28 -21.07
C GLU A 126 -0.71 10.47 -19.59
N HIS A 127 -1.96 10.15 -19.23
CA HIS A 127 -2.55 10.43 -17.92
C HIS A 127 -3.06 9.15 -17.26
N ALA A 128 -2.45 8.75 -16.15
CA ALA A 128 -2.86 7.62 -15.33
C ALA A 128 -3.77 8.10 -14.19
N TRP A 129 -4.91 7.42 -14.02
CA TRP A 129 -5.94 7.67 -13.00
C TRP A 129 -6.87 6.44 -12.91
N TYR A 130 -7.84 6.43 -11.99
CA TYR A 130 -8.71 5.24 -11.78
C TYR A 130 -9.36 4.71 -13.07
N GLY A 131 -9.74 5.59 -14.01
CA GLY A 131 -10.36 5.21 -15.28
C GLY A 131 -9.38 4.84 -16.40
N ASN A 132 -8.07 5.03 -16.19
CA ASN A 132 -7.00 4.67 -17.12
C ASN A 132 -5.75 4.25 -16.36
N THR A 133 -5.73 3.00 -15.91
CA THR A 133 -4.69 2.47 -15.02
C THR A 133 -3.43 1.99 -15.74
N VAL A 134 -3.45 1.83 -17.06
CA VAL A 134 -2.28 1.38 -17.85
C VAL A 134 -2.05 2.33 -19.02
N LEU A 135 -0.88 2.95 -19.05
CA LEU A 135 -0.47 3.89 -20.09
C LEU A 135 0.27 3.18 -21.22
N LYS A 136 0.23 3.79 -22.41
CA LYS A 136 0.95 3.25 -23.59
C LYS A 136 2.47 3.27 -23.40
N ASN A 137 2.97 4.19 -22.59
CA ASN A 137 4.38 4.32 -22.24
C ASN A 137 4.82 3.39 -21.09
N SER A 138 4.02 2.36 -20.78
CA SER A 138 4.30 1.36 -19.73
C SER A 138 4.23 1.89 -18.29
N GLY A 139 3.74 3.11 -18.07
CA GLY A 139 3.33 3.55 -16.73
C GLY A 139 2.03 2.88 -16.32
N ALA A 140 1.88 2.48 -15.06
CA ALA A 140 0.65 1.88 -14.56
C ALA A 140 0.34 2.22 -13.10
N LEU A 141 -0.95 2.32 -12.77
CA LEU A 141 -1.46 2.22 -11.40
C LEU A 141 -1.55 0.74 -11.03
N ASP A 142 -0.69 0.32 -10.11
CA ASP A 142 -0.39 -1.08 -9.78
C ASP A 142 -1.28 -1.62 -8.63
N MET A 143 -1.91 -0.72 -7.87
CA MET A 143 -2.90 -1.05 -6.84
C MET A 143 -3.98 0.04 -6.80
N ASP A 144 -5.22 -0.37 -7.03
CA ASP A 144 -6.42 0.46 -6.85
C ASP A 144 -7.16 -0.05 -5.59
N VAL A 145 -7.02 0.66 -4.47
CA VAL A 145 -7.63 0.32 -3.18
C VAL A 145 -8.79 1.27 -2.91
N THR A 146 -9.99 0.91 -3.37
CA THR A 146 -11.20 1.75 -3.25
C THR A 146 -11.95 1.62 -1.92
N THR A 147 -11.57 0.69 -1.04
CA THR A 147 -12.38 0.33 0.14
C THR A 147 -11.63 0.32 1.48
N GLY A 148 -10.51 1.02 1.60
CA GLY A 148 -9.75 1.05 2.87
C GLY A 148 -8.52 1.95 2.85
N TYR A 149 -7.63 1.77 3.82
CA TYR A 149 -6.32 2.45 3.83
C TYR A 149 -5.57 2.06 2.56
N GLY A 150 -5.40 3.02 1.63
CA GLY A 150 -4.52 2.87 0.48
C GLY A 150 -3.16 2.32 0.90
N PRO A 151 -2.33 1.83 -0.02
CA PRO A 151 -1.72 2.79 -0.90
C PRO A 151 -2.20 2.68 -2.34
N GLU A 152 -2.28 3.81 -3.02
CA GLU A 152 -2.24 3.82 -4.48
C GLU A 152 -0.79 3.95 -4.93
N ILE A 153 -0.39 3.10 -5.86
CA ILE A 153 0.98 3.02 -6.33
C ILE A 153 0.99 3.21 -7.83
N PHE A 154 1.72 4.22 -8.31
CA PHE A 154 2.09 4.31 -9.72
C PHE A 154 3.50 3.77 -9.92
N ALA A 155 3.71 2.95 -10.93
CA ALA A 155 5.00 2.38 -11.29
C ALA A 155 5.27 2.55 -12.80
N MET A 156 6.52 2.85 -13.15
CA MET A 156 6.95 2.95 -14.55
C MET A 156 8.33 2.29 -14.71
N PRO A 157 8.42 1.18 -15.47
CA PRO A 157 9.68 0.51 -15.72
C PRO A 157 10.64 1.28 -16.62
N ALA A 158 10.12 2.04 -17.57
CA ALA A 158 10.90 2.83 -18.52
C ALA A 158 10.50 4.31 -18.46
N PRO A 159 10.88 5.04 -17.39
CA PRO A 159 10.49 6.43 -17.21
C PRO A 159 11.04 7.29 -18.34
N ILE A 160 10.17 8.10 -18.92
CA ILE A 160 10.51 9.07 -19.96
C ILE A 160 11.10 10.29 -19.27
N HIS A 161 12.16 10.86 -19.86
CA HIS A 161 12.76 12.07 -19.33
C HIS A 161 11.81 13.26 -19.50
N GLY A 162 11.61 14.02 -18.43
CA GLY A 162 10.85 15.26 -18.46
C GLY A 162 10.08 15.50 -17.17
N ARG A 163 9.16 16.47 -17.23
CA ARG A 163 8.35 16.86 -16.08
C ARG A 163 7.13 15.95 -15.96
N TYR A 164 7.03 15.25 -14.84
CA TYR A 164 5.82 14.57 -14.41
C TYR A 164 4.96 15.55 -13.61
N GLN A 165 3.64 15.49 -13.81
CA GLN A 165 2.68 16.22 -12.98
C GLN A 165 1.93 15.20 -12.14
N VAL A 166 1.90 15.41 -10.83
CA VAL A 166 1.25 14.51 -9.87
C VAL A 166 0.18 15.29 -9.15
N TYR A 167 -1.05 14.80 -9.22
CA TYR A 167 -2.22 15.38 -8.56
C TYR A 167 -2.88 14.35 -7.66
N ILE A 168 -3.58 14.86 -6.64
CA ILE A 168 -4.38 14.06 -5.73
C ILE A 168 -5.77 14.64 -5.78
N ASN A 169 -6.75 13.81 -6.15
CA ASN A 169 -8.15 14.19 -6.11
C ASN A 169 -8.79 13.56 -4.87
N TYR A 170 -9.56 14.35 -4.13
CA TYR A 170 -10.30 13.91 -2.94
C TYR A 170 -11.79 13.86 -3.27
N TYR A 171 -12.38 12.66 -3.29
CA TYR A 171 -13.79 12.46 -3.63
C TYR A 171 -14.71 12.36 -2.39
N GLY A 172 -14.14 12.47 -1.18
CA GLY A 172 -14.90 12.52 0.07
C GLY A 172 -14.85 11.21 0.85
N GLY A 173 -15.40 11.24 2.07
CA GLY A 173 -15.61 10.03 2.85
C GLY A 173 -17.07 9.83 3.24
N ARG A 174 -17.55 8.59 3.15
CA ARG A 174 -18.88 8.23 3.64
C ARG A 174 -18.88 8.49 5.15
N SER A 175 -19.55 9.54 5.62
CA SER A 175 -19.85 9.62 7.04
C SER A 175 -20.81 8.48 7.35
N GLU A 176 -20.43 7.51 8.17
CA GLU A 176 -21.44 6.77 8.92
C GLU A 176 -22.15 7.81 9.79
N ARG A 177 -23.36 8.19 9.37
CA ARG A 177 -24.27 8.92 10.25
C ARG A 177 -24.66 7.92 11.35
N ASN A 178 -24.37 8.31 12.58
CA ASN A 178 -24.91 7.70 13.80
C ASN A 178 -26.42 7.49 13.71
#